data_AF-A0A8H5MZJ2-F1
#
_entry.id   AF-A0A8H5MZJ2-F1
#
_cell.length_a   1.000
_cell.length_b   1.000
_cell.length_c   1.000
_cell.angle_alpha   90.00
_cell.angle_beta   90.00
_cell.angle_gamma   90.00
#
_symmetry.space_group_name_H-M   'P 1'
#
loop_
_entity.id
_entity.type
_entity.pdbx_description
1 polymer ?
#
loop_
_entity_poly.entity_id
_entity_poly.type
_entity_poly.pdbx_seq_one_letter_code
_entity_poly.pdbx_strand_id
1 'polypeptide(L)'
;MKSLSLLSVAVAALVSNVSAAGVTGTPEGFASEVTGGGSAEGAYPKSTDELVSMLGDSTTRVILLDQEFDFTGTEGTASEQGCAPW
;
A
#
# COMPACT_ATOMS: atom_id res chain seq x y z
N MET A 1 18.07 -41.77 -16.71
CA MET A 1 16.93 -41.30 -15.88
C MET A 1 17.44 -40.75 -14.54
N LYS A 2 18.26 -39.69 -14.56
CA LYS A 2 18.88 -39.11 -13.35
C LYS A 2 19.11 -37.59 -13.46
N SER A 3 19.04 -37.07 -14.68
CA SER A 3 19.15 -35.65 -15.03
C SER A 3 17.81 -34.89 -14.94
N LEU A 4 16.67 -35.58 -14.95
CA LEU A 4 15.36 -34.94 -14.84
C LEU A 4 15.01 -34.49 -13.41
N SER A 5 15.69 -35.03 -12.39
CA SER A 5 15.39 -34.74 -10.98
C SER A 5 16.13 -33.51 -10.43
N LEU A 6 17.22 -33.09 -11.08
CA LEU A 6 18.03 -31.95 -10.63
C LEU A 6 17.48 -30.61 -11.11
N LEU A 7 16.76 -30.59 -12.23
CA LEU A 7 16.15 -29.37 -12.75
C LEU A 7 14.95 -28.90 -11.89
N SER A 8 14.22 -29.84 -11.29
CA SER A 8 13.03 -29.55 -10.48
C SER A 8 13.32 -28.92 -9.12
N VAL A 9 14.52 -29.17 -8.55
CA VAL A 9 14.92 -28.60 -7.24
C VAL A 9 15.39 -27.15 -7.38
N ALA A 10 15.98 -26.78 -8.51
CA ALA A 10 16.45 -25.42 -8.75
C ALA A 10 15.29 -24.41 -8.89
N VAL A 11 14.15 -24.81 -9.49
CA VAL A 11 12.97 -23.94 -9.64
C VAL A 11 12.30 -23.65 -8.30
N ALA A 12 12.33 -24.59 -7.35
CA ALA A 12 11.75 -24.41 -6.01
C ALA A 12 12.51 -23.39 -5.14
N ALA A 13 13.79 -23.13 -5.44
CA ALA A 13 14.60 -22.13 -4.73
C ALA A 13 14.44 -20.69 -5.28
N LEU A 14 13.87 -20.54 -6.48
CA LEU A 14 13.52 -19.24 -7.07
C LEU A 14 12.08 -18.81 -6.77
N VAL A 15 11.35 -19.57 -5.95
CA VAL A 15 10.07 -19.11 -5.39
C VAL A 15 10.43 -18.09 -4.32
N SER A 16 10.73 -16.89 -4.80
CA SER A 16 11.08 -15.69 -4.07
C SER A 16 10.29 -15.61 -2.77
N ASN A 17 10.95 -15.20 -1.69
CA ASN A 17 10.31 -14.74 -0.47
C ASN A 17 9.34 -13.59 -0.84
N VAL A 18 8.10 -13.91 -1.20
CA VAL A 18 7.01 -12.94 -1.26
C VAL A 18 6.73 -12.59 0.19
N SER A 19 7.40 -11.55 0.69
CA SER A 19 6.93 -10.83 1.85
C SER A 19 5.53 -10.34 1.49
N ALA A 20 4.51 -10.88 2.14
CA ALA A 20 3.16 -10.37 2.04
C ALA A 20 3.18 -8.91 2.51
N ALA A 21 3.11 -7.97 1.56
CA ALA A 21 2.99 -6.55 1.87
C ALA A 21 1.57 -6.28 2.37
N GLY A 22 1.42 -5.59 3.50
CA GLY A 22 0.13 -5.33 4.10
C GLY A 22 0.19 -4.84 5.55
N VAL A 23 -0.97 -4.71 6.17
CA VAL A 23 -1.11 -4.34 7.59
C VAL A 23 -0.51 -5.44 8.48
N THR A 24 0.30 -5.05 9.48
CA THR A 24 0.93 -5.97 10.43
C THR A 24 0.42 -5.72 11.84
N GLY A 25 0.24 -6.79 12.61
CA GLY A 25 -0.34 -6.74 13.96
C GLY A 25 -1.87 -6.78 13.98
N THR A 26 -2.46 -6.54 15.15
CA THR A 26 -3.91 -6.49 15.37
C THR A 26 -4.24 -5.24 16.19
N PRO A 27 -5.27 -4.46 15.83
CA PRO A 27 -5.65 -3.28 16.57
C PRO A 27 -6.14 -3.63 17.98
N GLU A 28 -5.85 -2.77 18.95
CA GLU A 28 -6.28 -2.90 20.35
C GLU A 28 -7.26 -1.77 20.73
N GLY A 29 -7.96 -1.92 21.86
CA GLY A 29 -8.85 -0.90 22.39
C GLY A 29 -10.16 -0.75 21.62
N PHE A 30 -10.70 0.47 21.48
CA PHE A 30 -12.03 0.73 20.93
C PHE A 30 -12.23 0.24 19.48
N ALA A 31 -11.16 0.10 18.71
CA ALA A 31 -11.20 -0.30 17.31
C ALA A 31 -10.64 -1.71 17.08
N SER A 32 -10.68 -2.60 18.09
CA SER A 32 -10.05 -3.93 18.02
C SER A 32 -10.60 -4.85 16.91
N GLU A 33 -11.74 -4.50 16.32
CA GLU A 33 -12.39 -5.29 15.26
C GLU A 33 -12.22 -4.69 13.85
N VAL A 34 -11.43 -3.62 13.67
CA VAL A 34 -11.26 -3.01 12.34
C VAL A 34 -10.49 -3.92 11.38
N THR A 35 -11.01 -4.10 10.18
CA THR A 35 -10.41 -4.92 9.12
C THR A 35 -9.82 -4.11 7.96
N GLY A 36 -10.19 -2.84 7.82
CA GLY A 36 -9.76 -1.98 6.73
C GLY A 36 -10.10 -2.57 5.36
N GLY A 37 -9.09 -2.76 4.51
CA GLY A 37 -9.21 -3.46 3.22
C GLY A 37 -9.42 -4.97 3.32
N GLY A 38 -9.38 -5.55 4.53
CA GLY A 38 -9.56 -6.98 4.76
C GLY A 38 -8.55 -7.82 3.99
N SER A 39 -9.05 -8.78 3.21
CA SER A 39 -8.26 -9.65 2.34
C SER A 39 -8.25 -9.19 0.87
N ALA A 40 -8.57 -7.92 0.59
CA ALA A 40 -8.48 -7.38 -0.77
C ALA A 40 -7.02 -7.44 -1.26
N GLU A 41 -6.85 -7.65 -2.56
CA GLU A 41 -5.52 -7.67 -3.18
C GLU A 41 -4.86 -6.29 -3.07
N GLY A 42 -3.56 -6.29 -2.78
CA GLY A 42 -2.76 -5.06 -2.65
C GLY A 42 -2.66 -4.33 -3.98
N ALA A 43 -3.11 -3.09 -4.01
CA ALA A 43 -3.04 -2.22 -5.18
C ALA A 43 -2.00 -1.12 -4.96
N TYR A 44 -1.24 -0.81 -6.01
CA TYR A 44 -0.11 0.12 -5.98
C TYR A 44 -0.39 1.31 -6.89
N PRO A 45 -0.86 2.45 -6.36
CA PRO A 45 -1.12 3.64 -7.16
C PRO A 45 0.16 4.13 -7.85
N LYS A 46 0.02 4.69 -9.05
CA LYS A 46 1.14 5.17 -9.87
C LYS A 46 1.25 6.68 -9.92
N SER A 47 0.25 7.40 -9.42
CA SER A 47 0.23 8.86 -9.32
C SER A 47 -0.58 9.35 -8.12
N THR A 48 -0.43 10.63 -7.77
CA THR A 48 -1.26 11.31 -6.75
C THR A 48 -2.75 11.23 -7.08
N ASP A 49 -3.13 11.39 -8.37
CA ASP A 49 -4.52 11.30 -8.81
C ASP A 49 -5.09 9.90 -8.63
N GLU A 50 -4.31 8.86 -8.94
CA GLU A 50 -4.74 7.47 -8.74
C GLU A 50 -4.88 7.16 -7.25
N LEU A 51 -3.93 7.64 -6.42
CA LEU A 51 -4.02 7.51 -4.97
C LEU A 51 -5.29 8.17 -4.42
N VAL A 52 -5.60 9.40 -4.84
CA VAL A 52 -6.82 10.11 -4.43
C VAL A 52 -8.07 9.35 -4.87
N SER A 53 -8.10 8.88 -6.12
CA SER A 53 -9.22 8.11 -6.67
C SER A 53 -9.46 6.82 -5.87
N MET A 54 -8.40 6.06 -5.58
CA MET A 54 -8.48 4.81 -4.83
C MET A 54 -8.91 5.02 -3.37
N LEU A 55 -8.50 6.13 -2.74
CA LEU A 55 -8.91 6.48 -1.38
C LEU A 55 -10.38 6.94 -1.29
N GLY A 56 -10.88 7.57 -2.36
CA GLY A 56 -12.21 8.18 -2.39
C GLY A 56 -13.33 7.28 -2.92
N ASP A 57 -13.01 6.10 -3.45
CA ASP A 57 -14.03 5.21 -4.02
C ASP A 57 -14.73 4.34 -2.96
N SER A 58 -15.79 3.65 -3.39
CA SER A 58 -16.57 2.76 -2.52
C SER A 58 -16.11 1.30 -2.58
N THR A 59 -14.92 1.03 -3.14
CA THR A 59 -14.36 -0.31 -3.27
C THR A 59 -13.50 -0.62 -2.04
N THR A 60 -13.68 -1.80 -1.45
CA THR A 60 -12.77 -2.26 -0.40
C THR A 60 -11.37 -2.50 -0.97
N ARG A 61 -10.36 -1.78 -0.47
CA ARG A 61 -8.98 -1.82 -0.99
C ARG A 61 -7.93 -1.96 0.10
N VAL A 62 -6.84 -2.64 -0.24
CA VAL A 62 -5.54 -2.51 0.44
C VAL A 62 -4.63 -1.69 -0.49
N ILE A 63 -4.26 -0.48 -0.08
CA ILE A 63 -3.45 0.44 -0.89
C ILE A 63 -2.02 0.43 -0.34
N LEU A 64 -1.07 0.04 -1.17
CA LEU A 64 0.34 -0.09 -0.80
C LEU A 64 1.12 1.08 -1.40
N LEU A 65 1.74 1.87 -0.53
CA LEU A 65 2.60 2.99 -0.93
C LEU A 65 4.05 2.49 -0.99
N ASP A 66 4.57 2.30 -2.21
CA ASP A 66 5.93 1.83 -2.48
C ASP A 66 6.85 2.91 -3.07
N GLN A 67 6.35 4.14 -3.14
CA GLN A 67 7.04 5.33 -3.64
C GLN A 67 6.55 6.60 -2.94
N GLU A 68 7.24 7.72 -3.19
CA GLU A 68 6.83 9.03 -2.70
C GLU A 68 5.67 9.59 -3.55
N PHE A 69 4.66 10.13 -2.88
CA PHE A 69 3.56 10.88 -3.50
C PHE A 69 3.64 12.33 -3.02
N ASP A 70 4.31 13.18 -3.79
CA ASP A 70 4.46 14.60 -3.45
C ASP A 70 3.23 15.40 -3.90
N PHE A 71 2.45 15.88 -2.93
CA PHE A 71 1.32 16.78 -3.15
C PHE A 71 1.71 18.27 -3.05
N THR A 72 2.97 18.58 -2.73
CA THR A 72 3.42 19.96 -2.58
C THR A 72 3.26 20.72 -3.91
N GLY A 73 2.51 21.82 -3.88
CA GLY A 73 2.28 22.65 -5.06
C GLY A 73 1.31 22.06 -6.09
N THR A 74 0.70 20.89 -5.87
CA THR A 74 -0.33 20.35 -6.78
C THR A 74 -1.58 21.22 -6.82
N GLU A 75 -1.83 21.96 -5.74
CA GLU A 75 -2.94 22.93 -5.62
C GLU A 75 -2.47 24.39 -5.69
N GLY A 76 -1.19 24.63 -5.99
CA GLY A 76 -0.61 25.98 -6.05
C GLY A 76 -0.33 26.60 -4.68
N THR A 77 -0.45 27.93 -4.60
CA THR A 77 -0.18 28.72 -3.38
C THR A 77 -1.22 29.81 -3.19
N ALA A 78 -1.52 30.16 -1.94
CA ALA A 78 -2.42 31.26 -1.58
C ALA A 78 -1.76 32.16 -0.53
N SER A 79 -2.05 33.47 -0.57
CA SER A 79 -1.60 34.45 0.42
C SER A 79 -2.80 35.05 1.13
N GLU A 80 -2.93 34.78 2.42
CA GLU A 80 -4.10 35.16 3.22
C GLU A 80 -3.69 35.83 4.54
N GLN A 81 -4.63 36.51 5.18
CA GLN A 81 -4.39 37.19 6.46
C GLN A 81 -4.37 36.16 7.61
N GLY A 82 -3.22 36.00 8.27
CA GLY A 82 -3.06 35.17 9.48
C GLY A 82 -2.99 35.98 10.78
N CYS A 83 -2.81 35.29 11.91
CA CYS A 83 -2.56 35.87 13.23
C CYS A 83 -1.41 35.13 13.96
N ALA A 84 -0.79 35.77 14.95
CA ALA A 84 0.28 35.19 15.77
C ALA A 84 -0.06 35.31 17.28
N PRO A 85 -0.88 34.40 17.84
CA PRO A 85 -1.36 34.45 19.23
C PRO A 85 -0.46 33.76 20.26
N TRP A 86 0.66 33.19 19.83
CA TRP A 86 1.60 32.41 20.65
C TRP A 86 2.77 33.27 21.13
#